data_AF-A0A2M7G440-F1
#
_entry.id   AF-A0A2M7G440-F1
#
_cell.length_a   1.000
_cell.length_b   1.000
_cell.length_c   1.000
_cell.angle_alpha   90.00
_cell.angle_beta   90.00
_cell.angle_gamma   90.00
#
_symmetry.space_group_name_H-M   'P 1'
#
loop_
_entity.id
_entity.type
_entity.pdbx_description
1 polymer ?
#
loop_
_entity_poly.entity_id
_entity_poly.type
_entity_poly.pdbx_seq_one_letter_code
_entity_poly.pdbx_strand_id
1 'polypeptide(L)'
;MQVQAIRTSSQALFLSAPVRPAISRSVSHPHALKQVDRVRISPETQAKTNKLPSPEQTAKRLDFLVVLYHKSHSSQERVQLIHTLGLIQAPETVKVLEKLMKEPLDEAQENAVIAALGSTRQALALAPLNDLYRSYWNRPAKRQRVIAALGETHALSALEALRQAYKDAWNSQDLKLSIIQALGNTRLAEATPLLKQIYQDHWNQIPLRLAAISALGQTRSEQASQELLKIFQAESNQGQFRQAVITALGQTRTEQAAEALETLYPRLRSASEKQAVLEALQTIYLPLEA
;
A
#
# COMPACT_ATOMS: atom_id res chain seq x y z
N MET A 1 21.55 49.17 45.29
CA MET A 1 20.08 49.25 45.48
C MET A 1 19.48 47.90 45.11
N GLN A 2 18.84 47.27 46.11
CA GLN A 2 17.75 46.28 46.11
C GLN A 2 17.51 45.37 44.86
N VAL A 3 17.59 44.03 45.04
CA VAL A 3 16.46 43.05 45.09
C VAL A 3 16.05 42.61 43.65
N GLN A 4 16.04 41.34 43.21
CA GLN A 4 15.55 40.09 43.81
C GLN A 4 16.04 38.82 43.03
N ALA A 5 16.33 37.73 43.78
CA ALA A 5 16.07 36.29 43.56
C ALA A 5 16.18 35.64 42.13
N ILE A 6 17.06 34.64 41.88
CA ILE A 6 16.95 33.18 42.17
C ILE A 6 15.74 32.54 41.45
N ARG A 7 15.76 31.39 40.75
CA ARG A 7 16.70 30.41 40.16
C ARG A 7 15.79 29.33 39.51
N THR A 8 16.37 28.51 38.63
CA THR A 8 16.03 27.09 38.32
C THR A 8 14.75 26.65 37.55
N SER A 9 15.01 26.11 36.35
CA SER A 9 14.79 24.71 35.89
C SER A 9 13.40 24.04 35.76
N SER A 10 13.30 23.30 34.64
CA SER A 10 12.61 22.01 34.41
C SER A 10 11.24 21.95 33.70
N GLN A 11 11.27 21.27 32.54
CA GLN A 11 10.36 20.23 32.00
C GLN A 11 8.85 20.28 32.28
N ALA A 12 8.01 20.17 31.23
CA ALA A 12 6.86 19.26 31.18
C ALA A 12 6.22 19.16 29.77
N LEU A 13 5.91 17.91 29.38
CA LEU A 13 5.00 17.45 28.32
C LEU A 13 3.54 17.88 28.57
N PHE A 14 2.65 17.92 27.57
CA PHE A 14 1.22 17.46 27.56
C PHE A 14 0.62 17.74 26.15
N LEU A 15 0.38 16.72 25.31
CA LEU A 15 -0.87 15.94 25.16
C LEU A 15 -2.12 16.78 24.82
N SER A 16 -2.54 16.75 23.55
CA SER A 16 -3.90 17.09 23.10
C SER A 16 -4.71 15.81 22.92
N ALA A 17 -5.73 15.62 23.75
CA ALA A 17 -6.73 14.55 23.64
C ALA A 17 -7.97 15.05 22.88
N PRO A 18 -8.66 14.18 22.10
CA PRO A 18 -9.91 14.54 21.43
C PRO A 18 -11.14 14.42 22.36
N VAL A 19 -12.04 15.38 22.22
CA VAL A 19 -13.31 15.50 22.95
C VAL A 19 -14.33 14.47 22.44
N ARG A 20 -14.90 13.66 23.36
CA ARG A 20 -16.08 12.81 23.11
C ARG A 20 -17.37 13.60 23.36
N PRO A 21 -18.46 13.42 22.59
CA PRO A 21 -19.77 13.88 22.99
C PRO A 21 -20.48 12.85 23.90
N ALA A 22 -21.10 13.35 24.96
CA ALA A 22 -21.91 12.57 25.89
C ALA A 22 -23.30 12.29 25.32
N ILE A 23 -23.77 11.05 25.47
CA ILE A 23 -25.17 10.65 25.27
C ILE A 23 -25.85 10.67 26.64
N SER A 24 -26.96 11.38 26.78
CA SER A 24 -27.93 11.15 27.86
C SER A 24 -29.33 10.94 27.28
N ARG A 25 -30.05 9.94 27.80
CA ARG A 25 -31.44 9.58 27.47
C ARG A 25 -32.37 10.12 28.56
N SER A 26 -33.52 10.70 28.19
CA SER A 26 -34.88 10.29 28.67
C SER A 26 -35.95 11.31 28.21
N VAL A 27 -36.95 10.91 27.40
CA VAL A 27 -38.33 10.40 27.67
C VAL A 27 -39.43 11.50 27.63
N SER A 28 -40.27 11.39 26.58
CA SER A 28 -41.73 11.67 26.44
C SER A 28 -42.33 13.08 26.59
N HIS A 29 -42.93 13.62 25.50
CA HIS A 29 -44.40 13.69 25.29
C HIS A 29 -44.75 14.17 23.85
N PRO A 30 -45.97 13.87 23.34
CA PRO A 30 -46.31 13.89 21.91
C PRO A 30 -47.09 15.14 21.48
N HIS A 31 -46.79 15.71 20.30
CA HIS A 31 -47.77 16.27 19.35
C HIS A 31 -47.06 16.99 18.17
N ALA A 32 -47.59 16.77 16.96
CA ALA A 32 -47.37 17.52 15.71
C ALA A 32 -46.04 17.32 14.93
N LEU A 33 -45.89 16.17 14.28
CA LEU A 33 -45.07 16.05 13.07
C LEU A 33 -45.88 16.53 11.85
N LYS A 34 -45.62 17.76 11.38
CA LYS A 34 -45.92 18.12 9.99
C LYS A 34 -44.96 17.34 9.09
N GLN A 35 -45.53 16.70 8.07
CA GLN A 35 -44.84 15.98 7.01
C GLN A 35 -43.73 16.86 6.42
N VAL A 36 -42.47 16.47 6.63
CA VAL A 36 -41.39 16.87 5.73
C VAL A 36 -41.36 15.78 4.68
N ASP A 37 -41.79 16.13 3.46
CA ASP A 37 -41.71 15.29 2.29
C ASP A 37 -40.28 14.76 2.14
N ARG A 38 -40.08 13.50 2.54
CA ARG A 38 -38.91 12.74 2.09
C ARG A 38 -39.10 12.59 0.60
N VAL A 39 -38.39 13.41 -0.17
CA VAL A 39 -38.17 13.19 -1.59
C VAL A 39 -37.73 11.73 -1.73
N ARG A 40 -38.65 10.90 -2.20
CA ARG A 40 -38.43 9.48 -2.41
C ARG A 40 -37.53 9.41 -3.64
N ILE A 41 -36.22 9.46 -3.41
CA ILE A 41 -35.23 9.20 -4.46
C ILE A 41 -35.49 7.76 -4.88
N SER A 42 -36.06 7.58 -6.08
CA SER A 42 -36.35 6.27 -6.65
C SER A 42 -35.05 5.45 -6.76
N PRO A 43 -35.08 4.12 -6.58
CA PRO A 43 -33.91 3.25 -6.75
C PRO A 43 -33.22 3.43 -8.12
N GLU A 44 -33.96 3.88 -9.12
CA GLU A 44 -33.47 4.20 -10.47
C GLU A 44 -32.51 5.40 -10.51
N THR A 45 -32.61 6.34 -9.56
CA THR A 45 -31.74 7.51 -9.50
C THR A 45 -30.38 7.16 -8.87
N GLN A 46 -30.36 6.23 -7.90
CA GLN A 46 -29.14 5.67 -7.33
C GLN A 46 -28.44 4.67 -8.28
N ALA A 47 -29.19 3.99 -9.15
CA ALA A 47 -28.63 3.10 -10.17
C ALA A 47 -27.95 3.83 -11.35
N LYS A 48 -28.27 5.12 -11.56
CA LYS A 48 -27.61 5.96 -12.59
C LYS A 48 -26.25 6.50 -12.17
N THR A 49 -25.93 6.56 -10.88
CA THR A 49 -24.70 7.18 -10.36
C THR A 49 -23.54 6.19 -10.17
N ASN A 50 -23.75 4.90 -10.42
CA ASN A 50 -22.72 3.85 -10.19
C ASN A 50 -22.43 2.99 -11.43
N LYS A 51 -22.82 3.42 -12.63
CA LYS A 51 -22.42 2.75 -13.86
C LYS A 51 -20.99 3.16 -14.23
N LEU A 52 -20.12 2.17 -14.40
CA LEU A 52 -18.79 2.32 -14.96
C LEU A 52 -18.91 3.12 -16.29
N PRO A 53 -18.06 4.14 -16.53
CA PRO A 53 -18.16 4.96 -17.74
C PRO A 53 -18.12 4.09 -18.99
N SER A 54 -18.95 4.41 -19.98
CA SER A 54 -18.93 3.69 -21.27
C SER A 54 -17.56 3.85 -21.96
N PRO A 55 -17.14 2.93 -22.85
CA PRO A 55 -15.88 3.07 -23.58
C PRO A 55 -15.73 4.44 -24.28
N GLU A 56 -16.82 4.97 -24.82
CA GLU A 56 -16.87 6.30 -25.42
C GLU A 56 -16.62 7.43 -24.41
N GLN A 57 -17.20 7.33 -23.21
CA GLN A 57 -16.98 8.31 -22.13
C GLN A 57 -15.53 8.24 -21.61
N THR A 58 -14.96 7.04 -21.51
CA THR A 58 -13.55 6.85 -21.14
C THR A 58 -12.62 7.46 -22.19
N ALA A 59 -12.86 7.21 -23.48
CA ALA A 59 -12.09 7.80 -24.57
C ALA A 59 -12.15 9.34 -24.53
N LYS A 60 -13.35 9.93 -24.40
CA LYS A 60 -13.53 11.39 -24.28
C LYS A 60 -12.79 11.98 -23.08
N ARG A 61 -12.77 11.29 -21.93
CA ARG A 61 -12.03 11.71 -20.74
C ARG A 61 -10.52 11.66 -20.96
N LEU A 62 -10.02 10.59 -21.56
CA LEU A 62 -8.59 10.46 -21.90
C LEU A 62 -8.15 11.56 -22.85
N ASP A 63 -8.90 11.78 -23.94
CA ASP A 63 -8.61 12.83 -24.92
C ASP A 63 -8.58 14.21 -24.25
N PHE A 64 -9.55 14.51 -23.38
CA PHE A 64 -9.58 15.78 -22.64
C PHE A 64 -8.35 15.97 -21.76
N LEU A 65 -7.95 14.94 -20.99
CA LEU A 65 -6.77 15.02 -20.11
C LEU A 65 -5.47 15.18 -20.91
N VAL A 66 -5.34 14.52 -22.07
CA VAL A 66 -4.19 14.68 -22.96
C VAL A 66 -4.13 16.10 -23.55
N VAL A 67 -5.29 16.66 -23.95
CA VAL A 67 -5.36 18.06 -24.40
C VAL A 67 -4.91 19.03 -23.29
N LEU A 68 -5.35 18.82 -22.05
CA LEU A 68 -4.90 19.63 -20.92
C LEU A 68 -3.40 19.49 -20.67
N TYR A 69 -2.85 18.28 -20.80
CA TYR A 69 -1.42 18.01 -20.61
C TYR A 69 -0.59 18.84 -21.60
N HIS A 70 -0.93 18.82 -22.89
CA HIS A 70 -0.20 19.57 -23.91
C HIS A 70 -0.38 21.10 -23.81
N LYS A 71 -1.53 21.57 -23.30
CA LYS A 71 -1.78 23.00 -23.08
C LYS A 71 -1.09 23.55 -21.82
N SER A 72 -0.75 22.68 -20.86
CA SER A 72 -0.12 23.11 -19.63
C SER A 72 1.34 23.51 -19.88
N HIS A 73 1.72 24.67 -19.32
CA HIS A 73 3.09 25.17 -19.32
C HIS A 73 3.84 24.84 -18.02
N SER A 74 3.17 24.20 -17.06
CA SER A 74 3.71 23.85 -15.75
C SER A 74 4.02 22.36 -15.68
N SER A 75 5.26 22.02 -15.33
CA SER A 75 5.65 20.61 -15.13
C SER A 75 4.84 19.96 -14.01
N GLN A 76 4.55 20.69 -12.94
CA GLN A 76 3.78 20.18 -11.81
C GLN A 76 2.34 19.83 -12.20
N GLU A 77 1.69 20.67 -13.01
CA GLU A 77 0.35 20.38 -13.55
C GLU A 77 0.38 19.16 -14.48
N ARG A 78 1.40 19.05 -15.34
CA ARG A 78 1.60 17.89 -16.21
C ARG A 78 1.75 16.59 -15.40
N VAL A 79 2.52 16.61 -14.33
CA VAL A 79 2.67 15.47 -13.40
C VAL A 79 1.31 15.09 -12.80
N GLN A 80 0.52 16.07 -12.33
CA GLN A 80 -0.81 15.80 -11.79
C GLN A 80 -1.77 15.22 -12.83
N LEU A 81 -1.72 15.70 -14.07
CA LEU A 81 -2.51 15.15 -15.17
C LEU A 81 -2.10 13.71 -15.52
N ILE A 82 -0.79 13.41 -15.53
CA ILE A 82 -0.29 12.04 -15.72
C ILE A 82 -0.78 11.11 -14.61
N HIS A 83 -0.72 11.53 -13.34
CA HIS A 83 -1.27 10.75 -12.23
C HIS A 83 -2.78 10.53 -12.39
N THR A 84 -3.51 11.55 -12.82
CA THR A 84 -4.95 11.47 -13.08
C THR A 84 -5.28 10.47 -14.19
N LEU A 85 -4.47 10.45 -15.26
CA LEU A 85 -4.56 9.42 -16.30
C LEU A 85 -4.37 8.02 -15.69
N GLY A 86 -3.35 7.82 -14.86
CA GLY A 86 -3.08 6.52 -14.21
C GLY A 86 -4.22 5.97 -13.34
N LEU A 87 -5.08 6.83 -12.78
CA LEU A 87 -6.26 6.40 -12.02
C LEU A 87 -7.37 5.83 -12.92
N ILE A 88 -7.33 6.09 -14.22
CA ILE A 88 -8.27 5.53 -15.20
C ILE A 88 -7.81 4.12 -15.54
N GLN A 89 -8.42 3.13 -14.90
CA GLN A 89 -8.14 1.70 -15.09
C GLN A 89 -8.73 1.16 -16.40
N ALA A 90 -8.24 1.67 -17.53
CA ALA A 90 -8.65 1.28 -18.87
C ALA A 90 -7.44 0.87 -19.72
N PRO A 91 -7.57 -0.15 -20.60
CA PRO A 91 -6.52 -0.55 -21.54
C PRO A 91 -5.98 0.60 -22.42
N GLU A 92 -6.86 1.52 -22.81
CA GLU A 92 -6.52 2.69 -23.63
C GLU A 92 -5.59 3.66 -22.90
N THR A 93 -5.71 3.77 -21.57
CA THR A 93 -4.82 4.60 -20.74
C THR A 93 -3.36 4.15 -20.88
N VAL A 94 -3.10 2.84 -20.91
CA VAL A 94 -1.74 2.30 -21.07
C VAL A 94 -1.13 2.78 -22.38
N LYS A 95 -1.90 2.73 -23.48
CA LYS A 95 -1.45 3.21 -24.80
C LYS A 95 -1.18 4.72 -24.80
N VAL A 96 -1.98 5.51 -24.08
CA VAL A 96 -1.75 6.95 -23.93
C VAL A 96 -0.44 7.21 -23.17
N LEU A 97 -0.24 6.53 -22.03
CA LEU A 97 0.97 6.67 -21.22
C LEU A 97 2.24 6.21 -21.97
N GLU A 98 2.15 5.14 -22.77
CA GLU A 98 3.24 4.72 -23.66
C GLU A 98 3.59 5.75 -24.72
N LYS A 99 2.59 6.46 -25.27
CA LYS A 99 2.84 7.56 -26.22
C LYS A 99 3.51 8.73 -25.51
N LEU A 100 3.01 9.12 -24.34
CA LEU A 100 3.60 10.20 -23.53
C LEU A 100 5.05 9.89 -23.13
N MET A 101 5.38 8.63 -22.83
CA MET A 101 6.76 8.21 -22.53
C MET A 101 7.76 8.44 -23.69
N LYS A 102 7.27 8.61 -24.92
CA LYS A 102 8.10 8.90 -26.10
C LYS A 102 8.29 10.40 -26.35
N GLU A 103 7.61 11.25 -25.60
CA GLU A 103 7.74 12.70 -25.67
C GLU A 103 8.93 13.19 -24.82
N PRO A 104 9.41 14.43 -25.03
CA PRO A 104 10.40 15.02 -24.15
C PRO A 104 9.79 15.27 -22.75
N LEU A 105 10.09 14.36 -21.82
CA LEU A 105 9.70 14.45 -20.41
C LEU A 105 10.89 14.91 -19.56
N ASP A 106 10.61 15.75 -18.56
CA ASP A 106 11.55 15.92 -17.45
C ASP A 106 11.48 14.70 -16.50
N GLU A 107 12.41 14.64 -15.55
CA GLU A 107 12.49 13.50 -14.62
C GLU A 107 11.22 13.32 -13.78
N ALA A 108 10.55 14.41 -13.39
CA ALA A 108 9.34 14.34 -12.59
C ALA A 108 8.17 13.75 -13.39
N GLN A 109 8.02 14.17 -14.65
CA GLN A 109 7.01 13.65 -15.57
C GLN A 109 7.28 12.20 -15.95
N GLU A 110 8.54 11.84 -16.25
CA GLU A 110 8.93 10.45 -16.54
C GLU A 110 8.58 9.53 -15.36
N ASN A 111 8.91 9.95 -14.14
CA ASN A 111 8.56 9.22 -12.92
C ASN A 111 7.04 9.09 -12.74
N ALA A 112 6.29 10.16 -13.05
CA ALA A 112 4.83 10.14 -12.99
C ALA A 112 4.24 9.15 -14.00
N VAL A 113 4.79 9.06 -15.22
CA VAL A 113 4.30 8.10 -16.23
C VAL A 113 4.57 6.67 -15.79
N ILE A 114 5.77 6.37 -15.24
CA ILE A 114 6.09 5.04 -14.69
C ILE A 114 5.10 4.66 -13.59
N ALA A 115 4.83 5.56 -12.64
CA ALA A 115 3.87 5.33 -11.57
C ALA A 115 2.44 5.14 -12.11
N ALA A 116 2.03 5.98 -13.06
CA ALA A 116 0.70 5.92 -13.67
C ALA A 116 0.46 4.59 -14.40
N LEU A 117 1.48 4.05 -15.10
CA LEU A 117 1.41 2.73 -15.73
C LEU A 117 1.07 1.64 -14.72
N GLY A 118 1.72 1.64 -13.55
CA GLY A 118 1.41 0.73 -12.44
C GLY A 118 -0.03 0.91 -11.93
N SER A 119 -0.42 2.16 -11.64
CA SER A 119 -1.74 2.51 -11.11
C SER A 119 -2.92 2.17 -12.03
N THR A 120 -2.69 2.00 -13.34
CA THR A 120 -3.75 1.55 -14.26
C THR A 120 -4.31 0.17 -13.90
N ARG A 121 -3.52 -0.65 -13.18
CA ARG A 121 -3.83 -2.05 -12.84
C ARG A 121 -4.16 -2.92 -14.05
N GLN A 122 -3.65 -2.54 -15.22
CA GLN A 122 -3.83 -3.28 -16.46
C GLN A 122 -2.61 -4.17 -16.71
N ALA A 123 -2.86 -5.44 -17.04
CA ALA A 123 -1.79 -6.37 -17.43
C ALA A 123 -0.99 -5.87 -18.67
N LEU A 124 -1.62 -5.06 -19.52
CA LEU A 124 -0.96 -4.41 -20.66
C LEU A 124 0.21 -3.52 -20.26
N ALA A 125 0.21 -2.95 -19.04
CA ALA A 125 1.31 -2.11 -18.56
C ALA A 125 2.61 -2.90 -18.28
N LEU A 126 2.56 -4.23 -18.21
CA LEU A 126 3.73 -5.05 -17.88
C LEU A 126 4.79 -5.04 -18.98
N ALA A 127 4.39 -5.08 -20.25
CA ALA A 127 5.33 -5.02 -21.36
C ALA A 127 6.14 -3.70 -21.35
N PRO A 128 5.52 -2.50 -21.35
CA PRO A 128 6.27 -1.25 -21.30
C PRO A 128 7.06 -1.09 -20.00
N LEU A 129 6.54 -1.53 -18.85
CA LEU A 129 7.31 -1.49 -17.59
C LEU A 129 8.55 -2.39 -17.66
N ASN A 130 8.47 -3.59 -18.23
CA ASN A 130 9.63 -4.47 -18.41
C ASN A 130 10.67 -3.88 -19.36
N ASP A 131 10.23 -3.23 -20.44
CA ASP A 131 11.13 -2.58 -21.38
C ASP A 131 11.86 -1.39 -20.72
N LEU A 132 11.16 -0.60 -19.91
CA LEU A 132 11.76 0.46 -19.09
C LEU A 132 12.75 -0.09 -18.05
N TYR A 133 12.41 -1.20 -17.38
CA TYR A 133 13.32 -1.84 -16.43
C TYR A 133 14.65 -2.22 -17.08
N ARG A 134 14.59 -2.80 -18.28
CA ARG A 134 15.77 -3.20 -19.07
C ARG A 134 16.56 -1.99 -19.57
N SER A 135 15.88 -0.95 -20.05
CA SER A 135 16.56 0.25 -20.56
C SER A 135 17.31 1.02 -19.47
N TYR A 136 16.84 0.96 -18.22
CA TYR A 136 17.47 1.59 -17.06
C TYR A 136 18.55 0.73 -16.36
N TRP A 137 19.21 -0.20 -17.07
CA TRP A 137 20.18 -1.13 -16.48
C TRP A 137 21.24 -0.46 -15.58
N ASN A 138 21.72 0.73 -15.97
CA ASN A 138 22.72 1.55 -15.24
C ASN A 138 22.11 2.69 -14.40
N ARG A 139 20.79 2.71 -14.19
CA ARG A 139 20.08 3.73 -13.39
C ARG A 139 19.28 3.07 -12.27
N PRO A 140 19.92 2.69 -11.15
CA PRO A 140 19.28 1.95 -10.05
C PRO A 140 18.00 2.63 -9.54
N ALA A 141 18.03 3.95 -9.33
CA ALA A 141 16.87 4.71 -8.84
C ALA A 141 15.67 4.67 -9.80
N LYS A 142 15.90 4.57 -11.11
CA LYS A 142 14.82 4.42 -12.10
C LYS A 142 14.31 2.98 -12.14
N ARG A 143 15.20 1.98 -12.05
CA ARG A 143 14.79 0.57 -11.91
C ARG A 143 13.92 0.36 -10.69
N GLN A 144 14.26 0.93 -9.54
CA GLN A 144 13.44 0.83 -8.32
C GLN A 144 12.04 1.40 -8.52
N ARG A 145 11.89 2.51 -9.25
CA ARG A 145 10.58 3.09 -9.59
C ARG A 145 9.75 2.16 -10.48
N VAL A 146 10.39 1.54 -11.48
CA VAL A 146 9.73 0.56 -12.33
C VAL A 146 9.31 -0.68 -11.53
N ILE A 147 10.16 -1.17 -10.62
CA ILE A 147 9.82 -2.26 -9.70
C ILE A 147 8.62 -1.90 -8.82
N ALA A 148 8.58 -0.69 -8.26
CA ALA A 148 7.44 -0.22 -7.49
C ALA A 148 6.15 -0.21 -8.35
N ALA A 149 6.21 0.32 -9.57
CA ALA A 149 5.08 0.33 -10.49
C ALA A 149 4.59 -1.10 -10.84
N LEU A 150 5.50 -2.06 -11.05
CA LEU A 150 5.14 -3.47 -11.24
C LEU A 150 4.37 -4.03 -10.03
N GLY A 151 4.79 -3.69 -8.81
CA GLY A 151 4.08 -4.07 -7.58
C GLY A 151 2.65 -3.53 -7.51
N GLU A 152 2.45 -2.26 -7.90
CA GLU A 152 1.15 -1.59 -7.88
C GLU A 152 0.17 -2.06 -8.96
N THR A 153 0.63 -2.85 -9.94
CA THR A 153 -0.28 -3.42 -10.94
C THR A 153 -1.27 -4.43 -10.33
N HIS A 154 -0.89 -5.07 -9.21
CA HIS A 154 -1.60 -6.21 -8.61
C HIS A 154 -1.87 -7.37 -9.59
N ALA A 155 -1.13 -7.46 -10.69
CA ALA A 155 -1.32 -8.47 -11.71
C ALA A 155 -0.49 -9.72 -11.42
N LEU A 156 -1.08 -10.91 -11.57
CA LEU A 156 -0.36 -12.18 -11.39
C LEU A 156 0.88 -12.29 -12.29
N SER A 157 0.76 -11.79 -13.52
CA SER A 157 1.86 -11.73 -14.49
C SER A 157 3.01 -10.79 -14.07
N ALA A 158 2.80 -9.87 -13.13
CA ALA A 158 3.88 -9.06 -12.56
C ALA A 158 4.83 -9.88 -11.69
N LEU A 159 4.35 -10.97 -11.08
CA LEU A 159 5.18 -11.81 -10.19
C LEU A 159 6.35 -12.44 -10.95
N GLU A 160 6.17 -12.83 -12.21
CA GLU A 160 7.26 -13.41 -13.00
C GLU A 160 8.29 -12.35 -13.39
N ALA A 161 7.84 -11.14 -13.72
CA ALA A 161 8.73 -10.00 -13.95
C ALA A 161 9.56 -9.67 -12.70
N LEU A 162 8.92 -9.61 -11.53
CA LEU A 162 9.59 -9.38 -10.25
C LEU A 162 10.55 -10.51 -9.88
N ARG A 163 10.18 -11.77 -10.15
CA ARG A 163 11.07 -12.94 -9.96
C ARG A 163 12.31 -12.83 -10.83
N GLN A 164 12.17 -12.50 -12.10
CA GLN A 164 13.31 -12.35 -13.01
C GLN A 164 14.18 -11.16 -12.57
N ALA A 165 13.56 -10.04 -12.23
CA ALA A 165 14.26 -8.87 -11.70
C ALA A 165 15.08 -9.21 -10.45
N TYR A 166 14.57 -10.07 -9.57
CA TYR A 166 15.28 -10.51 -8.36
C TYR A 166 16.54 -11.30 -8.69
N LYS A 167 16.46 -12.22 -9.66
CA LYS A 167 17.62 -12.99 -10.15
C LYS A 167 18.68 -12.05 -10.75
N ASP A 168 18.25 -11.04 -11.49
CA ASP A 168 19.13 -10.06 -12.13
C ASP A 168 19.76 -9.06 -11.14
N ALA A 169 19.27 -8.98 -9.90
CA ALA A 169 19.70 -8.04 -8.86
C ALA A 169 20.89 -8.56 -8.01
N TRP A 170 21.72 -9.47 -8.56
CA TRP A 170 22.76 -10.22 -7.85
C TRP A 170 23.60 -9.39 -6.87
N ASN A 171 24.05 -8.19 -7.28
CA ASN A 171 24.92 -7.30 -6.50
C ASN A 171 24.22 -6.09 -5.85
N SER A 172 22.90 -5.91 -5.99
CA SER A 172 22.23 -4.72 -5.47
C SER A 172 21.23 -5.08 -4.37
N GLN A 173 21.66 -4.90 -3.12
CA GLN A 173 20.80 -5.12 -1.95
C GLN A 173 19.58 -4.18 -1.99
N ASP A 174 19.77 -2.91 -2.35
CA ASP A 174 18.67 -1.93 -2.43
C ASP A 174 17.63 -2.31 -3.48
N LEU A 175 18.07 -2.85 -4.63
CA LEU A 175 17.14 -3.33 -5.65
C LEU A 175 16.42 -4.59 -5.19
N LYS A 176 17.12 -5.53 -4.53
CA LYS A 176 16.49 -6.72 -3.92
C LYS A 176 15.42 -6.31 -2.91
N LEU A 177 15.69 -5.33 -2.06
CA LEU A 177 14.73 -4.78 -1.10
C LEU A 177 13.49 -4.20 -1.80
N SER A 178 13.69 -3.38 -2.85
CA SER A 178 12.57 -2.84 -3.63
C SER A 178 11.73 -3.95 -4.28
N ILE A 179 12.36 -5.02 -4.77
CA ILE A 179 11.66 -6.15 -5.39
C ILE A 179 10.85 -6.94 -4.35
N ILE A 180 11.42 -7.19 -3.17
CA ILE A 180 10.71 -7.84 -2.06
C ILE A 180 9.49 -7.01 -1.64
N GLN A 181 9.65 -5.69 -1.52
CA GLN A 181 8.54 -4.79 -1.22
C GLN A 181 7.47 -4.81 -2.33
N ALA A 182 7.87 -4.78 -3.60
CA ALA A 182 6.94 -4.86 -4.71
C ALA A 182 6.16 -6.19 -4.74
N LEU A 183 6.80 -7.32 -4.41
CA LEU A 183 6.15 -8.62 -4.25
C LEU A 183 5.04 -8.57 -3.18
N GLY A 184 5.33 -7.97 -2.02
CA GLY A 184 4.32 -7.74 -0.98
C GLY A 184 3.18 -6.81 -1.44
N ASN A 185 3.53 -5.71 -2.11
CA ASN A 185 2.57 -4.73 -2.63
C ASN A 185 1.63 -5.31 -3.70
N THR A 186 2.02 -6.38 -4.41
CA THR A 186 1.08 -7.06 -5.32
C THR A 186 -0.17 -7.55 -4.60
N ARG A 187 -0.07 -7.86 -3.29
CA ARG A 187 -1.13 -8.47 -2.47
C ARG A 187 -1.63 -9.80 -3.01
N LEU A 188 -0.75 -10.55 -3.66
CA LEU A 188 -1.03 -11.85 -4.24
C LEU A 188 -0.45 -12.97 -3.37
N ALA A 189 -1.28 -13.98 -3.08
CA ALA A 189 -0.86 -15.14 -2.31
C ALA A 189 0.27 -15.93 -3.01
N GLU A 190 0.30 -15.87 -4.34
CA GLU A 190 1.26 -16.51 -5.23
C GLU A 190 2.68 -15.95 -5.08
N ALA A 191 2.86 -14.80 -4.42
CA ALA A 191 4.17 -14.26 -4.05
C ALA A 191 4.79 -15.03 -2.85
N THR A 192 3.98 -15.68 -2.01
CA THR A 192 4.40 -16.34 -0.77
C THR A 192 5.55 -17.35 -0.94
N PRO A 193 5.55 -18.26 -1.94
CA PRO A 193 6.64 -19.21 -2.12
C PRO A 193 8.00 -18.52 -2.37
N LEU A 194 8.02 -17.46 -3.18
CA LEU A 194 9.24 -16.71 -3.46
C LEU A 194 9.71 -15.93 -2.22
N LEU A 195 8.80 -15.28 -1.51
CA LEU A 195 9.13 -14.53 -0.29
C LEU A 195 9.67 -15.45 0.81
N LYS A 196 9.08 -16.63 0.98
CA LYS A 196 9.61 -17.69 1.86
C LYS A 196 11.02 -18.08 1.47
N GLN A 197 11.25 -18.38 0.19
CA GLN A 197 12.57 -18.76 -0.30
C GLN A 197 13.60 -17.66 0.00
N ILE A 198 13.26 -16.40 -0.25
CA ILE A 198 14.13 -15.25 0.06
C ILE A 198 14.47 -15.19 1.56
N TYR A 199 13.50 -15.40 2.45
CA TYR A 199 13.77 -15.44 3.89
C TYR A 199 14.78 -16.56 4.28
N GLN A 200 14.70 -17.71 3.60
CA GLN A 200 15.55 -18.88 3.86
C GLN A 200 16.97 -18.73 3.27
N ASP A 201 17.08 -18.27 2.03
CA ASP A 201 18.34 -18.15 1.30
C ASP A 201 19.29 -17.11 1.93
N HIS A 202 18.74 -16.11 2.63
CA HIS A 202 19.48 -14.94 3.14
C HIS A 202 19.68 -14.97 4.66
N TRP A 203 20.01 -16.12 5.23
CA TRP A 203 20.16 -16.33 6.69
C TRP A 203 21.04 -15.30 7.41
N ASN A 204 22.07 -14.74 6.74
CA ASN A 204 22.97 -13.72 7.29
C ASN A 204 22.62 -12.27 6.87
N GLN A 205 21.65 -12.05 5.97
CA GLN A 205 21.28 -10.71 5.49
C GLN A 205 19.97 -10.25 6.17
N ILE A 206 20.10 -9.79 7.42
CA ILE A 206 18.98 -9.34 8.27
C ILE A 206 17.98 -8.42 7.52
N PRO A 207 18.42 -7.41 6.75
CA PRO A 207 17.48 -6.53 6.03
C PRO A 207 16.58 -7.28 5.04
N LEU A 208 17.13 -8.24 4.27
CA LEU A 208 16.34 -9.00 3.30
C LEU A 208 15.34 -9.94 3.98
N ARG A 209 15.73 -10.57 5.08
CA ARG A 209 14.86 -11.46 5.85
C ARG A 209 13.67 -10.70 6.45
N LEU A 210 13.93 -9.53 7.06
CA LEU A 210 12.88 -8.69 7.62
C LEU A 210 11.96 -8.13 6.53
N ALA A 211 12.51 -7.74 5.38
CA ALA A 211 11.71 -7.33 4.23
C ALA A 211 10.81 -8.47 3.73
N ALA A 212 11.32 -9.70 3.68
CA ALA A 212 10.54 -10.86 3.27
C ALA A 212 9.39 -11.16 4.25
N ILE A 213 9.64 -11.07 5.57
CA ILE A 213 8.59 -11.20 6.59
C ILE A 213 7.51 -10.13 6.42
N SER A 214 7.91 -8.88 6.25
CA SER A 214 6.97 -7.77 6.02
C SER A 214 6.14 -7.99 4.75
N ALA A 215 6.79 -8.34 3.64
CA ALA A 215 6.12 -8.61 2.37
C ALA A 215 5.16 -9.80 2.45
N LEU A 216 5.49 -10.87 3.20
CA LEU A 216 4.56 -11.98 3.48
C LEU A 216 3.28 -11.47 4.14
N GLY A 217 3.41 -10.60 5.14
CA GLY A 217 2.26 -9.94 5.79
C GLY A 217 1.39 -9.16 4.79
N GLN A 218 2.01 -8.46 3.86
CA GLN A 218 1.31 -7.65 2.84
C GLN A 218 0.56 -8.48 1.78
N THR A 219 0.90 -9.76 1.59
CA THR A 219 0.19 -10.64 0.64
C THR A 219 -1.27 -10.87 1.02
N ARG A 220 -1.65 -10.66 2.29
CA ARG A 220 -3.00 -10.86 2.82
C ARG A 220 -3.57 -12.27 2.57
N SER A 221 -2.71 -13.29 2.70
CA SER A 221 -3.08 -14.68 2.42
C SER A 221 -2.91 -15.57 3.64
N GLU A 222 -3.80 -16.56 3.80
CA GLU A 222 -3.67 -17.58 4.84
C GLU A 222 -2.39 -18.40 4.68
N GLN A 223 -1.98 -18.64 3.43
CA GLN A 223 -0.69 -19.28 3.13
C GLN A 223 0.48 -18.50 3.75
N ALA A 224 0.48 -17.16 3.66
CA ALA A 224 1.49 -16.36 4.31
C ALA A 224 1.39 -16.42 5.84
N SER A 225 0.19 -16.43 6.41
CA SER A 225 -0.02 -16.61 7.85
C SER A 225 0.61 -17.92 8.35
N GLN A 226 0.41 -19.03 7.63
CA GLN A 226 1.00 -20.31 7.97
C GLN A 226 2.53 -20.29 7.93
N GLU A 227 3.11 -19.68 6.89
CA GLU A 227 4.57 -19.57 6.80
C GLU A 227 5.15 -18.64 7.87
N LEU A 228 4.49 -17.52 8.17
CA LEU A 228 4.86 -16.61 9.25
C LEU A 228 4.84 -17.33 10.62
N LEU A 229 3.84 -18.17 10.90
CA LEU A 229 3.81 -18.96 12.14
C LEU A 229 4.97 -19.96 12.24
N LYS A 230 5.36 -20.60 11.13
CA LYS A 230 6.55 -21.47 11.09
C LYS A 230 7.83 -20.66 11.38
N ILE A 231 7.94 -19.47 10.80
CA ILE A 231 9.06 -18.55 11.06
C ILE A 231 9.11 -18.14 12.54
N PHE A 232 7.96 -17.80 13.14
CA PHE A 232 7.87 -17.44 14.55
C PHE A 232 8.40 -18.55 15.47
N GLN A 233 8.08 -19.81 15.16
CA GLN A 233 8.50 -20.98 15.92
C GLN A 233 10.00 -21.26 15.76
N ALA A 234 10.55 -21.04 14.56
CA ALA A 234 11.97 -21.24 14.29
C ALA A 234 12.86 -20.18 14.97
N GLU A 235 12.38 -18.93 15.08
CA GLU A 235 13.16 -17.79 15.60
C GLU A 235 13.09 -17.62 17.13
N SER A 236 13.19 -18.72 17.88
CA SER A 236 12.89 -18.78 19.32
C SER A 236 13.65 -17.78 20.21
N ASN A 237 14.85 -17.34 19.79
CA ASN A 237 15.71 -16.44 20.56
C ASN A 237 15.93 -15.05 19.92
N GLN A 238 15.33 -14.77 18.76
CA GLN A 238 15.59 -13.51 18.02
C GLN A 238 14.40 -12.56 18.13
N GLY A 239 14.39 -11.72 19.18
CA GLY A 239 13.26 -10.84 19.52
C GLY A 239 12.80 -9.92 18.37
N GLN A 240 13.73 -9.38 17.58
CA GLN A 240 13.39 -8.52 16.43
C GLN A 240 12.60 -9.29 15.35
N PHE A 241 13.01 -10.51 15.02
CA PHE A 241 12.31 -11.33 14.03
C PHE A 241 10.93 -11.76 14.53
N ARG A 242 10.84 -12.16 15.81
CA ARG A 242 9.55 -12.53 16.42
C ARG A 242 8.55 -11.37 16.40
N GLN A 243 8.99 -10.16 16.73
CA GLN A 243 8.16 -8.95 16.62
C GLN A 243 7.73 -8.67 15.19
N ALA A 244 8.67 -8.71 14.23
CA ALA A 244 8.37 -8.50 12.82
C ALA A 244 7.32 -9.50 12.30
N VAL A 245 7.42 -10.76 12.73
CA VAL A 245 6.44 -11.80 12.39
C VAL A 245 5.07 -11.53 13.00
N ILE A 246 4.99 -11.12 14.27
CA ILE A 246 3.72 -10.74 14.90
C ILE A 246 3.05 -9.58 14.13
N THR A 247 3.83 -8.55 13.79
CA THR A 247 3.33 -7.43 12.98
C THR A 247 2.86 -7.89 11.61
N ALA A 248 3.64 -8.73 10.92
CA ALA A 248 3.29 -9.27 9.62
C ALA A 248 2.02 -10.13 9.67
N LEU A 249 1.83 -10.95 10.71
CA LEU A 249 0.59 -11.69 10.94
C LEU A 249 -0.61 -10.75 11.02
N GLY A 250 -0.49 -9.63 11.75
CA GLY A 250 -1.51 -8.58 11.78
C GLY A 250 -1.82 -8.00 10.40
N GLN A 251 -0.79 -7.77 9.58
CA GLN A 251 -0.93 -7.24 8.22
C GLN A 251 -1.60 -8.22 7.25
N THR A 252 -1.53 -9.54 7.51
CA THR A 252 -2.24 -10.52 6.68
C THR A 252 -3.76 -10.31 6.72
N ARG A 253 -4.30 -9.80 7.84
CA ARG A 253 -5.75 -9.60 8.03
C ARG A 253 -6.57 -10.86 7.79
N THR A 254 -6.02 -12.02 8.17
CA THR A 254 -6.69 -13.32 8.04
C THR A 254 -7.24 -13.78 9.39
N GLU A 255 -8.33 -14.53 9.37
CA GLU A 255 -8.90 -15.17 10.56
C GLU A 255 -7.88 -16.11 11.22
N GLN A 256 -7.18 -16.91 10.41
CA GLN A 256 -6.10 -17.78 10.89
C GLN A 256 -4.99 -17.01 11.64
N ALA A 257 -4.62 -15.82 11.18
CA ALA A 257 -3.63 -15.01 11.90
C ALA A 257 -4.20 -14.50 13.23
N ALA A 258 -5.47 -14.12 13.30
CA ALA A 258 -6.12 -13.70 14.54
C ALA A 258 -6.15 -14.83 15.57
N GLU A 259 -6.65 -16.01 15.19
CA GLU A 259 -6.69 -17.19 16.06
C GLU A 259 -5.30 -17.56 16.61
N ALA A 260 -4.30 -17.51 15.73
CA ALA A 260 -2.94 -17.82 16.13
C ALA A 260 -2.37 -16.78 17.10
N LEU A 261 -2.61 -15.49 16.86
CA LEU A 261 -2.18 -14.40 17.74
C LEU A 261 -2.85 -14.48 19.12
N GLU A 262 -4.15 -14.78 19.17
CA GLU A 262 -4.91 -14.97 20.42
C GLU A 262 -4.38 -16.17 21.22
N THR A 263 -4.07 -17.27 20.52
CA THR A 263 -3.46 -18.46 21.14
C THR A 263 -2.04 -18.20 21.65
N LEU A 264 -1.28 -17.36 20.95
CA LEU A 264 0.09 -17.00 21.32
C LEU A 264 0.14 -16.06 22.53
N TYR A 265 -0.75 -15.07 22.60
CA TYR A 265 -0.76 -14.01 23.62
C TYR A 265 -0.50 -14.49 25.07
N PRO A 266 -1.22 -15.49 25.62
CA PRO A 266 -1.01 -15.93 27.00
C PRO A 266 0.36 -16.60 27.23
N ARG A 267 1.01 -17.10 26.18
CA ARG A 267 2.30 -17.81 26.24
C ARG A 267 3.50 -16.86 26.17
N LEU A 268 3.29 -15.62 25.74
CA LEU A 268 4.36 -14.63 25.60
C LEU A 268 4.81 -14.14 26.98
N ARG A 269 6.14 -14.09 27.18
CA ARG A 269 6.75 -13.50 28.38
C ARG A 269 7.16 -12.04 28.18
N SER A 270 7.46 -11.66 26.93
CA SER A 270 7.90 -10.30 26.59
C SER A 270 6.70 -9.34 26.54
N ALA A 271 6.77 -8.25 27.31
CA ALA A 271 5.78 -7.18 27.27
C ALA A 271 5.68 -6.54 25.88
N SER A 272 6.83 -6.40 25.19
CA SER A 272 6.86 -5.83 23.85
C SER A 272 6.21 -6.75 22.81
N GLU A 273 6.36 -8.07 22.94
CA GLU A 273 5.66 -9.01 22.05
C GLU A 273 4.15 -9.03 22.32
N LYS A 274 3.74 -8.94 23.59
CA LYS A 274 2.31 -8.80 23.94
C LYS A 274 1.71 -7.54 23.32
N GLN A 275 2.42 -6.41 23.41
CA GLN A 275 1.98 -5.17 22.79
C GLN A 275 1.85 -5.30 21.27
N ALA A 276 2.86 -5.90 20.62
CA ALA A 276 2.80 -6.16 19.18
C ALA A 276 1.62 -7.06 18.79
N VAL A 277 1.26 -8.05 19.61
CA VAL A 277 0.08 -8.90 19.37
C VAL A 277 -1.21 -8.07 19.44
N LEU A 278 -1.35 -7.20 20.43
CA LEU A 278 -2.53 -6.35 20.55
C LEU A 278 -2.68 -5.40 19.35
N GLU A 279 -1.58 -4.80 18.89
CA GLU A 279 -1.54 -3.95 17.69
C GLU A 279 -1.85 -4.75 16.41
N ALA A 280 -1.34 -5.97 16.31
CA ALA A 280 -1.60 -6.87 15.20
C ALA A 280 -3.09 -7.26 15.16
N LEU A 281 -3.69 -7.64 16.29
CA LEU A 281 -5.12 -7.95 16.39
C LEU A 281 -5.98 -6.72 16.07
N GLN A 282 -5.59 -5.54 16.56
CA GLN A 282 -6.25 -4.29 16.20
C GLN A 282 -6.21 -4.04 14.68
N THR A 283 -5.07 -4.31 14.05
CA THR A 283 -4.90 -4.18 12.59
C THR A 283 -5.81 -5.15 11.81
N ILE A 284 -6.02 -6.36 12.33
CA ILE A 284 -6.91 -7.36 11.72
C ILE A 284 -8.38 -6.91 11.84
N TYR A 285 -8.80 -6.49 13.04
CA TYR A 285 -10.20 -6.16 13.32
C TYR A 285 -10.64 -4.76 12.85
N LEU A 286 -9.70 -3.84 12.58
CA LEU A 286 -10.02 -2.53 12.02
C LEU A 286 -10.36 -2.63 10.52
N PRO A 287 -11.48 -2.01 10.07
CA PRO A 287 -11.78 -1.92 8.65
C PRO A 287 -10.64 -1.19 7.90
N LEU A 288 -10.40 -1.54 6.63
CA LEU A 288 -9.56 -0.69 5.77
C LEU A 288 -10.25 0.69 5.72
N GLU A 289 -9.54 1.76 6.09
CA GLU A 289 -9.97 3.10 5.69
C GLU A 289 -10.07 3.12 4.16
N ALA A 290 -11.26 3.46 3.66
CA ALA A 290 -11.64 3.37 2.24
C ALA A 290 -11.11 4.55 1.42
#